data_AF-A0A4V3I307-F1
#
_entry.id   AF-A0A4V3I307-F1
#
_cell.length_a   1.000
_cell.length_b   1.000
_cell.length_c   1.000
_cell.angle_alpha   90.00
_cell.angle_beta   90.00
_cell.angle_gamma   90.00
#
_symmetry.space_group_name_H-M   'P 1'
#
loop_
_entity.id
_entity.type
_entity.pdbx_description
1 polymer ?
#
loop_
_entity_poly.entity_id
_entity_poly.type
_entity_poly.pdbx_seq_one_letter_code
_entity_poly.pdbx_strand_id
1 'polypeptide(L)'
;MEVVGATASFIAISQALIAGRHVVNLLQEIPKMSGALISLNNDIETIRSIIAAAEEDSTDALRDEPEPLALRTARLQLLQATNDLQDILKRCTKTVDKDGKLRARKLKLFFTQKSIEDCRDKMRDAKGNLMLALQVLNLKRSGL
;
A
#
# COMPACT_ATOMS: atom_id res chain seq x y z
N MET A 1 -9.06 16.49 -17.41
CA MET A 1 -8.55 15.54 -16.40
C MET A 1 -9.56 14.39 -16.39
N GLU A 2 -9.16 13.18 -16.77
CA GLU A 2 -10.07 12.03 -16.75
C GLU A 2 -10.61 11.82 -15.33
N VAL A 3 -11.92 11.66 -15.19
CA VAL A 3 -12.53 11.33 -13.90
C VAL A 3 -12.17 9.87 -13.63
N VAL A 4 -11.25 9.64 -12.71
CA VAL A 4 -10.94 8.29 -12.25
C VAL A 4 -12.19 7.77 -11.54
N GLY A 5 -12.67 6.61 -11.94
CA GLY A 5 -13.80 5.94 -11.28
C GLY A 5 -13.36 5.25 -9.98
N ALA A 6 -14.30 4.97 -9.09
CA ALA A 6 -14.05 4.23 -7.86
C ALA A 6 -13.39 2.87 -8.14
N THR A 7 -13.90 2.10 -9.12
CA THR A 7 -13.31 0.82 -9.53
C THR A 7 -11.85 0.93 -9.97
N ALA A 8 -11.53 1.89 -10.84
CA ALA A 8 -10.14 2.10 -11.28
C ALA A 8 -9.21 2.42 -10.10
N SER A 9 -9.75 3.11 -9.09
CA SER A 9 -9.01 3.47 -7.88
C SER A 9 -8.74 2.25 -6.99
N PHE A 10 -9.73 1.38 -6.78
CA PHE A 10 -9.53 0.10 -6.07
C PHE A 10 -8.52 -0.79 -6.78
N ILE A 11 -8.58 -0.90 -8.11
CA ILE A 11 -7.58 -1.65 -8.88
C ILE A 11 -6.17 -1.11 -8.65
N ALA A 12 -6.00 0.22 -8.76
CA ALA A 12 -4.70 0.85 -8.55
C ALA A 12 -4.18 0.63 -7.12
N ILE A 13 -5.05 0.69 -6.12
CA ILE A 13 -4.72 0.39 -4.72
C ILE A 13 -4.28 -1.08 -4.59
N SER A 14 -5.04 -2.04 -5.13
CA SER A 14 -4.72 -3.46 -5.07
C SER A 14 -3.35 -3.76 -5.69
N GLN A 15 -3.03 -3.15 -6.83
CA GLN A 15 -1.70 -3.26 -7.45
C GLN A 15 -0.60 -2.64 -6.59
N ALA A 16 -0.85 -1.47 -6.00
CA ALA A 16 0.11 -0.82 -5.08
C ALA A 16 0.42 -1.70 -3.86
N LEU A 17 -0.59 -2.38 -3.30
CA LEU A 17 -0.44 -3.29 -2.16
C LEU A 17 0.33 -4.56 -2.53
N ILE A 18 0.07 -5.14 -3.71
CA ILE A 18 0.83 -6.29 -4.23
C ILE A 18 2.31 -5.94 -4.36
N ALA A 19 2.61 -4.80 -5.01
CA ALA A 19 3.97 -4.33 -5.19
C ALA A 19 4.64 -3.99 -3.85
N GLY A 20 3.93 -3.32 -2.93
CA GLY A 20 4.42 -3.00 -1.60
C GLY A 20 4.80 -4.25 -0.81
N ARG A 21 3.93 -5.27 -0.81
CA ARG A 21 4.18 -6.55 -0.13
C ARG A 21 5.41 -7.24 -0.70
N HIS A 22 5.55 -7.29 -2.02
CA HIS A 22 6.71 -7.88 -2.66
C HIS A 22 8.01 -7.22 -2.17
N VAL A 23 8.03 -5.88 -2.11
CA VAL A 23 9.20 -5.12 -1.62
C VAL A 23 9.47 -5.39 -0.14
N VAL A 24 8.44 -5.45 0.69
CA VAL A 24 8.59 -5.77 2.13
C VAL A 24 9.21 -7.14 2.33
N ASN A 25 8.76 -8.15 1.59
CA ASN A 25 9.34 -9.50 1.66
C ASN A 25 10.83 -9.49 1.30
N LEU A 26 11.21 -8.77 0.25
CA LEU A 26 12.63 -8.62 -0.14
C LEU A 26 13.45 -7.91 0.95
N LEU A 27 12.89 -6.90 1.61
CA LEU A 27 13.56 -6.19 2.70
C LEU A 27 13.68 -7.07 3.97
N GLN A 28 12.74 -7.97 4.21
CA GLN A 28 12.77 -8.90 5.36
C GLN A 28 13.91 -9.93 5.26
N GLU A 29 14.38 -10.23 4.06
CA GLU A 29 15.58 -11.07 3.86
C GLU A 29 16.86 -10.40 4.41
N ILE A 30 16.84 -9.09 4.68
CA ILE A 30 17.97 -8.34 5.23
C ILE A 30 17.98 -8.47 6.77
N PRO A 31 19.03 -9.06 7.37
CA PRO A 31 19.15 -9.15 8.82
C PRO A 31 19.12 -7.76 9.47
N LYS A 32 18.36 -7.62 10.57
CA LYS A 32 18.13 -6.39 11.37
C LYS A 32 16.98 -5.46 10.95
N MET A 33 16.20 -5.76 9.91
CA MET A 33 15.04 -4.92 9.51
C MET A 33 13.67 -5.49 9.92
N SER A 34 13.62 -6.64 10.61
CA SER A 34 12.41 -7.47 10.69
C SER A 34 11.21 -6.83 11.42
N GLY A 35 11.40 -6.18 12.57
CA GLY A 35 10.27 -5.73 13.40
C GLY A 35 9.32 -4.71 12.72
N ALA A 36 9.88 -3.63 12.18
CA ALA A 36 9.09 -2.61 11.50
C ALA A 36 8.45 -3.12 10.19
N LEU A 37 9.16 -4.01 9.48
CA LEU A 37 8.66 -4.63 8.26
C LEU A 37 7.53 -5.63 8.50
N ILE A 38 7.52 -6.34 9.64
CA ILE A 38 6.40 -7.21 10.03
C ILE A 38 5.13 -6.38 10.23
N SER A 39 5.23 -5.27 10.96
CA SER A 39 4.09 -4.36 11.16
C SER A 39 3.55 -3.83 9.83
N LEU A 40 4.45 -3.44 8.93
CA LEU A 40 4.07 -2.91 7.63
C LEU A 40 3.41 -3.98 6.73
N ASN A 41 3.87 -5.24 6.80
CA ASN A 41 3.20 -6.35 6.14
C ASN A 41 1.78 -6.59 6.69
N ASN A 42 1.60 -6.50 8.02
CA ASN A 42 0.28 -6.63 8.64
C ASN A 42 -0.68 -5.51 8.21
N ASP A 43 -0.19 -4.28 8.08
CA ASP A 43 -0.98 -3.16 7.58
C ASP A 43 -1.41 -3.40 6.12
N ILE A 44 -0.50 -3.88 5.26
CA ILE A 44 -0.83 -4.24 3.86
C ILE A 44 -1.92 -5.31 3.80
N GLU A 45 -1.78 -6.40 4.56
CA GLU A 45 -2.77 -7.48 4.56
C GLU A 45 -4.12 -7.00 5.10
N THR A 46 -4.12 -6.14 6.12
CA THR A 46 -5.35 -5.54 6.65
C THR A 46 -6.06 -4.71 5.59
N ILE A 47 -5.35 -3.87 4.84
CA ILE A 47 -5.94 -3.05 3.78
C ILE A 47 -6.44 -3.95 2.63
N ARG A 48 -5.72 -5.02 2.28
CA ARG A 48 -6.19 -6.01 1.29
C ARG A 48 -7.49 -6.67 1.74
N SER A 49 -7.62 -7.07 3.01
CA SER A 49 -8.86 -7.67 3.52
C SER A 49 -10.04 -6.68 3.48
N ILE A 50 -9.81 -5.40 3.76
CA ILE A 50 -10.84 -4.36 3.64
C ILE A 50 -11.32 -4.23 2.19
N ILE A 51 -10.39 -4.25 1.23
CA ILE A 51 -10.73 -4.15 -0.20
C ILE A 51 -11.50 -5.40 -0.66
N ALA A 52 -11.04 -6.59 -0.27
CA ALA A 52 -11.71 -7.83 -0.63
C ALA A 52 -13.17 -7.86 -0.10
N ALA A 53 -13.37 -7.46 1.16
CA ALA A 53 -14.72 -7.33 1.72
C ALA A 53 -15.58 -6.31 0.96
N ALA A 54 -14.98 -5.18 0.56
CA ALA A 54 -15.68 -4.19 -0.23
C ALA A 54 -16.03 -4.70 -1.65
N GLU A 55 -15.16 -5.47 -2.29
CA GLU A 55 -15.40 -6.04 -3.63
C GLU A 55 -16.49 -7.11 -3.61
N GLU A 56 -16.54 -7.97 -2.59
CA GLU A 56 -17.60 -8.97 -2.39
C GLU A 56 -18.99 -8.31 -2.30
N ASP A 57 -19.09 -7.18 -1.59
CA ASP A 57 -20.35 -6.47 -1.41
C ASP A 57 -20.80 -5.66 -2.65
N SER A 58 -19.91 -5.39 -3.62
CA SER A 58 -20.05 -4.25 -4.55
C SER A 58 -20.20 -4.58 -6.03
N THR A 59 -20.61 -5.80 -6.37
CA THR A 59 -20.43 -6.40 -7.72
C THR A 59 -20.99 -5.65 -8.93
N ASP A 60 -21.86 -4.63 -8.79
CA ASP A 60 -22.24 -3.72 -9.90
C ASP A 60 -22.27 -2.22 -9.55
N ALA A 61 -22.37 -1.84 -8.27
CA ALA A 61 -22.68 -0.45 -7.88
C ALA A 61 -21.48 0.53 -7.95
N LEU A 62 -20.24 0.04 -7.92
CA LEU A 62 -19.04 0.90 -7.91
C LEU A 62 -18.53 1.28 -9.30
N ARG A 63 -19.05 0.64 -10.36
CA ARG A 63 -18.47 0.68 -11.69
C ARG A 63 -18.52 2.08 -12.32
N ASP A 64 -19.58 2.82 -12.04
CA ASP A 64 -19.83 4.16 -12.60
C ASP A 64 -19.74 5.29 -11.55
N GLU A 65 -19.40 4.96 -10.29
CA GLU A 65 -19.28 5.98 -9.25
C GLU A 65 -17.98 6.79 -9.43
N PRO A 66 -18.05 8.14 -9.36
CA PRO A 66 -16.85 8.97 -9.34
C PRO A 66 -16.01 8.67 -8.10
N GLU A 67 -14.67 8.65 -8.25
CA GLU A 67 -13.74 8.43 -7.13
C GLU A 67 -14.02 9.43 -5.98
N PRO A 68 -14.42 8.95 -4.78
CA PRO A 68 -14.54 9.81 -3.61
C PRO A 68 -13.19 10.44 -3.25
N LEU A 69 -13.19 11.66 -2.71
CA LEU A 69 -11.96 12.34 -2.29
C LEU A 69 -11.12 11.49 -1.33
N ALA A 70 -11.77 10.82 -0.37
CA ALA A 70 -11.09 9.93 0.56
C ALA A 70 -10.44 8.72 -0.16
N LEU A 71 -11.10 8.16 -1.17
CA LEU A 71 -10.54 7.05 -1.97
C LEU A 71 -9.31 7.51 -2.76
N ARG A 72 -9.39 8.71 -3.35
CA ARG A 72 -8.26 9.34 -4.03
C ARG A 72 -7.07 9.54 -3.11
N THR A 73 -7.31 10.07 -1.91
CA THR A 73 -6.25 10.28 -0.92
C THR A 73 -5.62 8.95 -0.50
N ALA A 74 -6.42 7.93 -0.20
CA ALA A 74 -5.93 6.59 0.12
C ALA A 74 -5.07 6.01 -1.02
N ARG A 75 -5.53 6.13 -2.27
CA ARG A 75 -4.79 5.69 -3.45
C ARG A 75 -3.44 6.38 -3.58
N LEU A 76 -3.40 7.71 -3.47
CA LEU A 76 -2.16 8.47 -3.58
C LEU A 76 -1.18 8.13 -2.45
N GLN A 77 -1.67 7.98 -1.22
CA GLN A 77 -0.84 7.60 -0.07
C GLN A 77 -0.24 6.20 -0.23
N LEU A 78 -1.01 5.23 -0.74
CA LEU A 78 -0.52 3.87 -0.97
C LEU A 78 0.47 3.78 -2.12
N LEU A 79 0.21 4.49 -3.23
CA LEU A 79 1.18 4.60 -4.32
C LEU A 79 2.49 5.22 -3.84
N GLN A 80 2.42 6.30 -3.06
CA GLN A 80 3.60 6.94 -2.51
C GLN A 80 4.36 6.02 -1.53
N ALA A 81 3.66 5.35 -0.62
CA ALA A 81 4.28 4.42 0.31
C ALA A 81 4.98 3.26 -0.42
N THR A 82 4.36 2.73 -1.48
CA THR A 82 4.97 1.68 -2.32
C THR A 82 6.21 2.18 -3.06
N ASN A 83 6.17 3.39 -3.62
CA ASN A 83 7.33 4.00 -4.28
C ASN A 83 8.48 4.26 -3.28
N ASP A 84 8.17 4.77 -2.09
CA ASP A 84 9.13 4.99 -1.02
C ASP A 84 9.79 3.66 -0.59
N LEU A 85 9.00 2.59 -0.44
CA LEU A 85 9.51 1.24 -0.16
C LEU A 85 10.45 0.73 -1.26
N GLN A 86 10.09 0.92 -2.53
CA GLN A 86 10.95 0.55 -3.65
C GLN A 86 12.28 1.31 -3.62
N ASP A 87 12.25 2.59 -3.28
CA ASP A 87 13.46 3.40 -3.17
C ASP A 87 14.32 3.01 -1.96
N ILE A 88 13.69 2.61 -0.84
CA ILE A 88 14.39 2.00 0.29
C ILE A 88 15.09 0.72 -0.18
N LEU A 89 14.39 -0.17 -0.89
CA LEU A 89 14.96 -1.39 -1.43
C LEU A 89 16.17 -1.11 -2.34
N LYS A 90 16.06 -0.18 -3.30
CA LYS A 90 17.17 0.22 -4.18
C LYS A 90 18.37 0.77 -3.38
N ARG A 91 18.14 1.51 -2.30
CA ARG A 91 19.21 2.05 -1.45
C ARG A 91 19.87 0.98 -0.59
N CYS A 92 19.08 0.02 -0.12
CA CYS A 92 19.49 -1.08 0.75
C CYS A 92 20.16 -2.23 -0.03
N THR A 93 19.93 -2.36 -1.33
CA THR A 93 20.47 -3.46 -2.14
C THR A 93 21.60 -2.96 -3.05
N LYS A 94 22.69 -3.73 -3.13
CA LYS A 94 23.88 -3.35 -3.92
C LYS A 94 23.93 -4.08 -5.27
N THR A 95 23.60 -5.37 -5.28
CA THR A 95 23.53 -6.27 -6.44
C THR A 95 22.74 -7.52 -6.05
N VAL A 96 22.14 -8.17 -7.04
CA VAL A 96 21.65 -9.55 -6.95
C VAL A 96 22.89 -10.46 -7.01
N ASP A 97 23.08 -11.34 -6.03
CA ASP A 97 24.16 -12.34 -6.05
C ASP A 97 23.94 -13.35 -7.20
N LYS A 98 24.95 -14.13 -7.56
CA LYS A 98 24.86 -15.20 -8.55
C LYS A 98 23.78 -16.24 -8.20
N ASP A 99 23.43 -16.34 -6.92
CA ASP A 99 22.34 -17.19 -6.39
C ASP A 99 20.97 -16.47 -6.33
N GLY A 100 20.82 -15.28 -6.89
CA GLY A 100 19.56 -14.51 -6.83
C GLY A 100 19.31 -13.77 -5.51
N LYS A 101 20.19 -13.93 -4.50
CA LYS A 101 20.02 -13.31 -3.18
C LYS A 101 20.43 -11.85 -3.16
N LEU A 102 19.64 -11.01 -2.48
CA LEU A 102 19.93 -9.58 -2.34
C LEU A 102 21.08 -9.34 -1.35
N ARG A 103 22.16 -8.69 -1.80
CA ARG A 103 23.23 -8.25 -0.90
C ARG A 103 22.94 -6.86 -0.32
N ALA A 104 22.82 -6.80 1.00
CA ALA A 104 22.52 -5.58 1.73
C ALA A 104 23.72 -4.61 1.83
N ARG A 105 23.46 -3.31 1.65
CA ARG A 105 24.43 -2.23 1.83
C ARG A 105 24.39 -1.72 3.28
N LYS A 106 25.12 -2.41 4.17
CA LYS A 106 25.11 -2.19 5.64
C LYS A 106 25.19 -0.71 6.10
N LEU A 107 25.93 0.13 5.40
CA LEU A 107 26.10 1.56 5.73
C LEU A 107 24.83 2.41 5.54
N LYS A 108 23.86 1.98 4.71
CA LYS A 108 22.61 2.73 4.47
C LYS A 108 21.41 2.22 5.28
N LEU A 109 21.52 1.04 5.91
CA LEU A 109 20.44 0.42 6.69
C LEU A 109 20.06 1.21 7.96
N PHE A 110 21.01 1.94 8.54
CA PHE A 110 20.75 2.77 9.72
C PHE A 110 19.90 4.00 9.40
N PHE A 111 19.90 4.47 8.15
CA PHE A 111 19.15 5.67 7.74
C PHE A 111 17.75 5.35 7.20
N THR A 112 17.39 4.07 7.10
CA THR A 112 16.14 3.63 6.48
C THR A 112 15.02 3.36 7.46
N GLN A 113 15.30 3.34 8.78
CA GLN A 113 14.27 3.10 9.79
C GLN A 113 13.21 4.19 9.79
N LYS A 114 13.62 5.47 9.78
CA LYS A 114 12.69 6.60 9.66
C LYS A 114 11.85 6.53 8.39
N SER A 115 12.46 6.17 7.26
CA SER A 115 11.73 6.01 6.00
C SER A 115 10.70 4.86 6.04
N ILE A 116 11.00 3.77 6.75
CA ILE A 116 10.03 2.68 6.95
C ILE A 116 8.89 3.14 7.85
N GLU A 117 9.18 3.92 8.90
CA GLU A 117 8.16 4.53 9.77
C GLU A 117 7.26 5.49 8.98
N ASP A 118 7.85 6.35 8.14
CA ASP A 118 7.11 7.25 7.24
C ASP A 118 6.22 6.48 6.25
N CYS A 119 6.66 5.30 5.76
CA CYS A 119 5.81 4.44 4.93
C CYS A 119 4.63 3.87 5.73
N ARG A 120 4.88 3.52 6.99
CA ARG A 120 3.86 2.94 7.88
C ARG A 120 2.78 3.96 8.24
N ASP A 121 3.18 5.20 8.51
CA ASP A 121 2.23 6.28 8.78
C ASP A 121 1.36 6.57 7.56
N LYS A 122 1.94 6.61 6.35
CA LYS A 122 1.16 6.71 5.10
C LYS A 122 0.17 5.57 4.92
N MET A 123 0.56 4.33 5.24
CA MET A 123 -0.35 3.17 5.15
C MET A 123 -1.48 3.24 6.17
N ARG A 124 -1.19 3.70 7.39
CA ARG A 124 -2.22 3.92 8.43
C ARG A 124 -3.23 4.99 8.01
N ASP A 125 -2.74 6.13 7.51
CA ASP A 125 -3.61 7.20 7.01
C ASP A 125 -4.43 6.74 5.82
N ALA A 126 -3.81 5.99 4.90
CA ALA A 126 -4.51 5.42 3.76
C ALA A 126 -5.62 4.45 4.17
N LYS A 127 -5.38 3.62 5.19
CA LYS A 127 -6.40 2.75 5.76
C LYS A 127 -7.59 3.55 6.30
N GLY A 128 -7.33 4.62 7.05
CA GLY A 128 -8.38 5.51 7.55
C GLY A 128 -9.20 6.13 6.43
N ASN A 129 -8.52 6.68 5.43
CA ASN A 129 -9.17 7.25 4.24
C ASN A 129 -9.95 6.21 3.42
N LEU A 130 -9.45 4.98 3.30
CA LEU A 130 -10.14 3.89 2.62
C LEU A 130 -11.42 3.52 3.35
N MET A 131 -11.39 3.38 4.67
CA MET A 131 -12.58 3.09 5.47
C MET A 131 -13.63 4.21 5.35
N LEU A 132 -13.20 5.47 5.39
CA LEU A 132 -14.09 6.61 5.15
C LEU A 132 -14.70 6.59 3.75
N ALA A 133 -13.90 6.28 2.72
CA ALA A 133 -14.39 6.15 1.36
C ALA A 133 -15.47 5.07 1.24
N LEU A 134 -15.24 3.90 1.85
CA LEU A 134 -16.21 2.81 1.86
C LEU A 134 -17.50 3.19 2.58
N GLN A 135 -17.42 3.91 3.71
CA GLN A 135 -18.61 4.44 4.39
C GLN A 135 -19.41 5.39 3.49
N VAL A 136 -18.74 6.32 2.81
CA VAL A 136 -19.39 7.26 1.88
C VAL A 136 -20.07 6.53 0.72
N LEU A 137 -19.40 5.53 0.13
CA LEU A 137 -19.96 4.72 -0.96
C LEU A 137 -21.18 3.91 -0.47
N ASN A 138 -21.12 3.36 0.74
CA ASN A 138 -22.23 2.61 1.34
C ASN A 138 -23.43 3.51 1.70
N LEU A 139 -23.20 4.73 2.19
CA LEU A 139 -24.25 5.71 2.46
C LEU A 139 -24.99 6.10 1.18
N LYS A 140 -24.25 6.46 0.13
CA LYS A 140 -24.82 6.72 -1.20
C LYS A 140 -25.67 5.57 -1.72
N ARG A 141 -25.20 4.32 -1.54
CA ARG A 141 -25.94 3.12 -1.94
C ARG A 141 -27.24 2.94 -1.15
N SER A 142 -27.26 3.36 0.11
CA SER A 142 -28.42 3.24 1.00
C SER A 142 -29.47 4.34 0.79
N GLY A 143 -29.23 5.30 -0.13
CA GLY A 143 -30.17 6.37 -0.45
C GLY A 143 -30.27 7.48 0.60
N LEU A 144 -29.24 7.61 1.45
CA LEU A 144 -29.11 8.65 2.48
C LEU A 144 -28.15 9.76 2.05
#